data_AF-A0A8D2BAJ9-F1
#
_entry.id   AF-A0A8D2BAJ9-F1
#
_cell.length_a   1.000
_cell.length_b   1.000
_cell.length_c   1.000
_cell.angle_alpha   90.00
_cell.angle_beta   90.00
_cell.angle_gamma   90.00
#
_symmetry.space_group_name_H-M   'P 1'
#
loop_
_entity.id
_entity.type
_entity.pdbx_description
1 polymer ?
#
loop_
_entity_poly.entity_id
_entity_poly.type
_entity_poly.pdbx_seq_one_letter_code
_entity_poly.pdbx_strand_id
1 'polypeptide(L)'
;MVDLPGHSLSGVIASFLFILLTMKQSDDFRVIGPAYPILARVGEDALLTCQLFPKRTAMHMKVKWYRTEPDMPAIAHWDGVEMTEMQVEEYRDRIEWIDDSIADGNVTLKIHNIQPSDNGQYWCQFQEGNYHKETSLLLKVANMGSAPKIHMEGPREGEVQLVCTAKGWFPEPQVYWEDITGERLLTVSEHHIQDEEGLFYVEDTLVIRNVSVETVSCFIHNPVLTEGKGAVIALPEKFQTELAFLKVIGPSQPILVRVGEDIQLTCYLFPKANAQSMEVRWVQAHHYPAVYVYTNGDHVAGEQMVDYRGRTALVSDAIHEGRLTLQIRNARASDDGQYQCLFEKDGVYQKASLDLKVVAVGSSPRITMEMLTDGEIQLMCTSNGWFPQPQMQWRDIEGKAIPSISEILHSDSHGLFHVETSLLITNSSMANVTCSISNLPLGEEKKAAFILSESRMAFSWTILPVLGLLFAMVIGLIRRKNW
;
A
#
# COMPACT_ATOMS: atom_id res chain seq x y z
N MET A 1 -114.49 28.27 38.17
CA MET A 1 -114.40 27.01 38.94
C MET A 1 -114.31 25.94 37.87
N VAL A 2 -113.13 25.53 37.44
CA VAL A 2 -112.19 24.70 38.21
C VAL A 2 -110.74 25.12 37.91
N ASP A 3 -109.93 24.97 38.95
CA ASP A 3 -108.57 25.47 39.13
C ASP A 3 -107.55 25.01 38.09
N LEU A 4 -106.69 25.95 37.70
CA LEU A 4 -105.39 25.69 37.08
C LEU A 4 -104.45 25.08 38.14
N PRO A 5 -103.86 23.89 37.93
CA PRO A 5 -102.75 23.44 38.75
C PRO A 5 -101.49 24.21 38.32
N GLY A 6 -100.96 25.00 39.25
CA GLY A 6 -99.74 25.77 39.07
C GLY A 6 -98.54 24.86 38.79
N HIS A 7 -98.03 24.90 37.56
CA HIS A 7 -96.64 24.57 37.30
C HIS A 7 -95.80 25.72 37.87
N SER A 8 -95.18 25.47 39.03
CA SER A 8 -94.20 26.38 39.61
C SER A 8 -93.10 26.64 38.58
N LEU A 9 -93.01 27.88 38.08
CA LEU A 9 -91.91 28.34 37.23
C LEU A 9 -90.56 28.07 37.92
N SER A 10 -90.55 28.10 39.27
CA SER A 10 -89.40 27.76 40.12
C SER A 10 -89.03 26.27 40.05
N GLY A 11 -89.98 25.35 39.86
CA GLY A 11 -89.69 23.92 39.71
C GLY A 11 -89.07 23.56 38.36
N VAL A 12 -89.53 24.20 37.28
CA VAL A 12 -88.96 24.00 35.93
C VAL A 12 -87.57 24.63 35.84
N ILE A 13 -87.37 25.83 36.41
CA ILE A 13 -86.06 26.48 36.48
C ILE A 13 -85.11 25.69 37.40
N ALA A 14 -85.59 25.16 38.53
CA ALA A 14 -84.82 24.30 39.40
C ALA A 14 -84.45 22.97 38.72
N SER A 15 -85.35 22.32 37.98
CA SER A 15 -85.04 21.13 37.19
C SER A 15 -84.11 21.42 36.01
N PHE A 16 -84.23 22.58 35.35
CA PHE A 16 -83.30 22.98 34.29
C PHE A 16 -81.92 23.31 34.84
N LEU A 17 -81.84 23.97 36.01
CA LEU A 17 -80.60 24.22 36.75
C LEU A 17 -80.00 22.91 37.28
N PHE A 18 -80.81 21.96 37.75
CA PHE A 18 -80.36 20.63 38.17
C PHE A 18 -79.84 19.85 36.96
N ILE A 19 -80.53 19.91 35.81
CA ILE A 19 -80.06 19.31 34.55
C ILE A 19 -78.74 19.96 34.12
N LEU A 20 -78.62 21.29 34.13
CA LEU A 20 -77.38 22.04 33.86
C LEU A 20 -76.24 21.70 34.84
N LEU A 21 -76.54 21.51 36.14
CA LEU A 21 -75.59 21.08 37.16
C LEU A 21 -75.22 19.58 37.04
N THR A 22 -76.05 18.78 36.37
CA THR A 22 -75.80 17.36 36.05
C THR A 22 -75.38 17.11 34.60
N MET A 23 -75.23 18.16 33.78
CA MET A 23 -74.60 18.04 32.46
C MET A 23 -73.13 17.74 32.68
N LYS A 24 -72.82 16.46 32.88
CA LYS A 24 -71.47 15.92 32.83
C LYS A 24 -70.85 16.44 31.53
N GLN A 25 -69.77 17.20 31.65
CA GLN A 25 -69.00 17.68 30.50
C GLN A 25 -68.74 16.48 29.59
N SER A 26 -69.05 16.61 28.30
CA SER A 26 -68.94 15.52 27.32
C SER A 26 -67.68 14.69 27.56
N ASP A 27 -67.85 13.38 27.81
CA ASP A 27 -66.73 12.44 27.97
C ASP A 27 -65.93 12.27 26.66
N ASP A 28 -66.41 12.84 25.55
CA ASP A 28 -65.78 12.76 24.25
C ASP A 28 -64.67 13.81 24.10
N PHE A 29 -63.43 13.37 24.28
CA PHE A 29 -62.21 14.13 23.99
C PHE A 29 -61.43 13.47 22.85
N ARG A 30 -60.53 14.22 22.22
CA ARG A 30 -59.52 13.67 21.30
C ARG A 30 -58.14 14.16 21.69
N VAL A 31 -57.12 13.38 21.33
CA VAL A 31 -55.72 13.75 21.50
C VAL A 31 -55.21 14.29 20.17
N ILE A 32 -54.56 15.44 20.21
CA ILE A 32 -53.99 16.10 19.04
C ILE A 32 -52.48 16.19 19.22
N GLY A 33 -51.74 15.65 18.24
CA GLY A 33 -50.30 15.82 18.12
C GLY A 33 -49.93 16.92 17.12
N PRO A 34 -48.64 17.20 16.93
CA PRO A 34 -48.14 18.10 15.91
C PRO A 34 -48.53 17.61 14.50
N ALA A 35 -48.86 18.57 13.63
CA ALA A 35 -49.22 18.28 12.24
C ALA A 35 -48.02 17.91 11.35
N TYR A 36 -46.81 18.28 11.78
CA TYR A 36 -45.56 18.04 11.05
C TYR A 36 -44.61 17.17 11.88
N PRO A 37 -43.72 16.39 11.22
CA PRO A 37 -42.69 15.64 11.93
C PRO A 37 -41.81 16.55 12.78
N ILE A 38 -41.44 16.05 13.96
CA ILE A 38 -40.50 16.72 14.85
C ILE A 38 -39.11 16.37 14.36
N LEU A 39 -38.30 17.38 14.09
CA LEU A 39 -36.91 17.21 13.65
C LEU A 39 -35.98 17.39 14.85
N ALA A 40 -35.11 16.42 15.11
CA ALA A 40 -34.10 16.49 16.16
C ALA A 40 -32.74 16.05 15.63
N ARG A 41 -31.66 16.68 16.12
CA ARG A 41 -30.30 16.23 15.79
C ARG A 41 -29.79 15.22 16.79
N VAL A 42 -28.92 14.32 16.34
CA VAL A 42 -28.22 13.39 17.23
C VAL A 42 -27.44 14.18 18.29
N GLY A 43 -27.60 13.80 19.56
CA GLY A 43 -26.99 14.47 20.70
C GLY A 43 -27.76 15.67 21.27
N GLU A 44 -28.77 16.18 20.57
CA GLU A 44 -29.68 17.21 21.09
C GLU A 44 -30.84 16.60 21.88
N ASP A 45 -31.64 17.45 22.53
CA ASP A 45 -32.87 17.05 23.20
C ASP A 45 -34.06 17.22 22.23
N ALA A 46 -35.03 16.30 22.24
CA ALA A 46 -36.29 16.42 21.50
C ALA A 46 -37.48 16.58 22.44
N LEU A 47 -38.45 17.43 22.06
CA LEU A 47 -39.70 17.64 22.79
C LEU A 47 -40.86 17.06 21.99
N LEU A 48 -41.54 16.06 22.54
CA LEU A 48 -42.71 15.42 21.98
C LEU A 48 -43.94 15.89 22.75
N THR A 49 -44.79 16.68 22.13
CA THR A 49 -45.95 17.31 22.79
C THR A 49 -47.27 16.82 22.20
N CYS A 50 -48.22 16.47 23.06
CA CYS A 50 -49.61 16.18 22.68
C CYS A 50 -50.57 16.92 23.60
N GLN A 51 -51.77 17.22 23.09
CA GLN A 51 -52.77 17.98 23.83
C GLN A 51 -54.18 17.40 23.70
N LEU A 52 -54.98 17.59 24.75
CA LEU A 52 -56.41 17.31 24.73
C LEU A 52 -57.18 18.38 23.96
N PHE A 53 -58.18 17.93 23.20
CA PHE A 53 -59.16 18.81 22.57
C PHE A 53 -60.58 18.30 22.82
N PRO A 54 -61.49 19.16 23.32
CA PRO A 54 -61.25 20.53 23.79
C PRO A 54 -60.31 20.58 25.00
N LYS A 55 -59.65 21.73 25.24
CA LYS A 55 -58.72 21.91 26.38
C LYS A 55 -59.43 21.61 27.69
N ARG A 56 -58.82 20.76 28.52
CA ARG A 56 -59.34 20.32 29.83
C ARG A 56 -58.20 19.73 30.65
N THR A 57 -58.37 19.69 31.98
CA THR A 57 -57.35 19.12 32.86
C THR A 57 -57.10 17.63 32.57
N ALA A 58 -55.82 17.26 32.54
CA ALA A 58 -55.35 15.88 32.47
C ALA A 58 -54.73 15.39 33.78
N MET A 59 -54.83 16.16 34.88
CA MET A 59 -54.19 15.84 36.16
C MET A 59 -54.55 14.46 36.69
N HIS A 60 -55.80 14.02 36.49
CA HIS A 60 -56.31 12.73 36.96
C HIS A 60 -56.41 11.67 35.85
N MET A 61 -55.70 11.86 34.73
CA MET A 61 -55.64 10.90 33.63
C MET A 61 -54.32 10.14 33.63
N LYS A 62 -54.33 8.89 33.14
CA LYS A 62 -53.09 8.19 32.78
C LYS A 62 -52.61 8.74 31.46
N VAL A 63 -51.37 9.18 31.41
CA VAL A 63 -50.72 9.51 30.15
C VAL A 63 -49.60 8.52 29.90
N LYS A 64 -49.59 7.91 28.72
CA LYS A 64 -48.54 6.99 28.29
C LYS A 64 -47.91 7.47 26.99
N TRP A 65 -46.59 7.33 26.92
CA TRP A 65 -45.83 7.46 25.69
C TRP A 65 -45.19 6.12 25.33
N TYR A 66 -45.37 5.67 24.09
CA TYR A 66 -44.80 4.39 23.63
C TYR A 66 -44.47 4.41 22.13
N ARG A 67 -43.62 3.48 21.68
CA ARG A 67 -43.25 3.32 20.25
C ARG A 67 -44.04 2.20 19.58
N THR A 68 -43.97 1.00 20.15
CA THR A 68 -44.54 -0.22 19.55
C THR A 68 -45.73 -0.76 20.33
N GLU A 69 -45.56 -1.03 21.62
CA GLU A 69 -46.60 -1.70 22.44
C GLU A 69 -47.07 -0.79 23.59
N PRO A 70 -48.39 -0.55 23.75
CA PRO A 70 -48.94 0.28 24.84
C PRO A 70 -48.71 -0.28 26.27
N ASP A 71 -48.39 -1.57 26.35
CA ASP A 71 -48.12 -2.31 27.58
C ASP A 71 -46.63 -2.26 27.99
N MET A 72 -45.76 -1.78 27.09
CA MET A 72 -44.35 -1.48 27.35
C MET A 72 -44.03 -0.01 27.00
N PRO A 73 -44.54 0.96 27.77
CA PRO A 73 -44.36 2.37 27.48
C PRO A 73 -42.92 2.84 27.73
N ALA A 74 -42.47 3.81 26.94
CA ALA A 74 -41.21 4.52 27.20
C ALA A 74 -41.30 5.31 28.52
N ILE A 75 -42.46 5.92 28.79
CA ILE A 75 -42.81 6.53 30.09
C ILE A 75 -44.31 6.48 30.30
N ALA A 76 -44.73 6.33 31.55
CA ALA A 76 -46.12 6.48 31.94
C ALA A 76 -46.23 7.38 33.18
N HIS A 77 -47.16 8.34 33.13
CA HIS A 77 -47.38 9.32 34.17
C HIS A 77 -48.83 9.21 34.68
N TRP A 78 -49.01 9.21 36.00
CA TRP A 78 -50.33 9.14 36.65
C TRP A 78 -50.33 10.00 37.92
N ASP A 79 -51.29 10.93 38.02
CA ASP A 79 -51.57 11.71 39.23
C ASP A 79 -50.34 12.43 39.83
N GLY A 80 -49.51 13.02 38.96
CA GLY A 80 -48.29 13.74 39.36
C GLY A 80 -47.10 12.84 39.71
N VAL A 81 -47.22 11.52 39.52
CA VAL A 81 -46.16 10.55 39.78
C VAL A 81 -45.74 9.87 38.48
N GLU A 82 -44.43 9.91 38.23
CA GLU A 82 -43.79 9.12 37.18
C GLU A 82 -43.74 7.65 37.58
N MET A 83 -44.28 6.76 36.75
CA MET A 83 -44.27 5.32 36.98
C MET A 83 -43.03 4.69 36.33
N THR A 84 -41.91 4.70 37.05
CA THR A 84 -40.59 4.24 36.58
C THR A 84 -40.44 2.71 36.44
N GLU A 85 -41.35 1.92 37.02
CA GLU A 85 -41.28 0.44 36.98
C GLU A 85 -41.54 -0.18 35.59
N MET A 86 -42.06 0.59 34.63
CA MET A 86 -42.44 0.11 33.28
C MET A 86 -41.55 0.67 32.16
N GLN A 87 -40.45 1.35 32.49
CA GLN A 87 -39.58 2.03 31.53
C GLN A 87 -38.73 1.02 30.74
N VAL A 88 -38.77 1.13 29.41
CA VAL A 88 -37.93 0.34 28.51
C VAL A 88 -36.45 0.74 28.70
N GLU A 89 -35.56 -0.24 28.77
CA GLU A 89 -34.12 -0.07 29.05
C GLU A 89 -33.44 0.99 28.16
N GLU A 90 -33.83 1.09 26.88
CA GLU A 90 -33.30 2.05 25.88
C GLU A 90 -33.51 3.53 26.25
N TYR A 91 -34.53 3.82 27.06
CA TYR A 91 -34.91 5.17 27.47
C TYR A 91 -34.55 5.48 28.93
N ARG A 92 -33.90 4.55 29.65
CA ARG A 92 -33.50 4.75 31.04
C ARG A 92 -32.58 5.96 31.15
N ASP A 93 -32.89 6.85 32.10
CA ASP A 93 -32.15 8.11 32.38
C ASP A 93 -32.06 9.11 31.22
N ARG A 94 -32.76 8.89 30.10
CA ARG A 94 -32.78 9.80 28.94
C ARG A 94 -34.10 10.52 28.75
N ILE A 95 -35.08 10.32 29.61
CA ILE A 95 -36.41 10.91 29.43
C ILE A 95 -36.78 11.77 30.63
N GLU A 96 -37.45 12.88 30.34
CA GLU A 96 -37.90 13.85 31.32
C GLU A 96 -39.36 14.21 30.99
N TRP A 97 -40.24 14.10 31.98
CA TRP A 97 -41.60 14.60 31.86
C TRP A 97 -41.64 16.10 32.14
N ILE A 98 -42.21 16.88 31.20
CA ILE A 98 -42.38 18.32 31.36
C ILE A 98 -43.85 18.66 31.57
N ASP A 99 -44.15 19.33 32.70
CA ASP A 99 -45.46 19.91 32.98
C ASP A 99 -45.62 21.28 32.30
N ASP A 100 -46.03 21.25 31.04
CA ASP A 100 -46.28 22.43 30.19
C ASP A 100 -47.73 22.98 30.31
N SER A 101 -48.39 22.81 31.48
CA SER A 101 -49.82 23.05 31.75
C SER A 101 -50.69 21.80 31.56
N ILE A 102 -50.45 20.78 32.41
CA ILE A 102 -51.34 19.61 32.52
C ILE A 102 -52.79 20.00 32.88
N ALA A 103 -53.00 21.17 33.50
CA ALA A 103 -54.31 21.75 33.79
C ALA A 103 -55.12 22.11 32.53
N ASP A 104 -54.44 22.42 31.42
CA ASP A 104 -55.06 22.67 30.10
C ASP A 104 -55.08 21.41 29.21
N GLY A 105 -54.51 20.30 29.70
CA GLY A 105 -54.43 19.03 28.99
C GLY A 105 -53.26 18.96 28.01
N ASN A 106 -52.21 19.75 28.24
CA ASN A 106 -50.98 19.72 27.48
C ASN A 106 -49.92 18.89 28.22
N VAL A 107 -49.23 18.00 27.51
CA VAL A 107 -48.18 17.16 28.09
C VAL A 107 -47.02 17.01 27.11
N THR A 108 -45.80 17.09 27.63
CA THR A 108 -44.57 17.01 26.84
C THR A 108 -43.64 15.95 27.41
N LEU A 109 -43.19 15.06 26.54
CA LEU A 109 -42.07 14.16 26.79
C LEU A 109 -40.81 14.78 26.21
N LYS A 110 -39.81 15.02 27.05
CA LYS A 110 -38.47 15.36 26.60
C LYS A 110 -37.59 14.12 26.56
N ILE A 111 -36.91 13.92 25.43
CA ILE A 111 -35.93 12.87 25.25
C ILE A 111 -34.57 13.55 25.13
N HIS A 112 -33.67 13.26 26.05
CA HIS A 112 -32.31 13.75 26.07
C HIS A 112 -31.38 12.93 25.18
N ASN A 113 -30.38 13.62 24.63
CA ASN A 113 -29.28 13.00 23.89
C ASN A 113 -29.80 12.01 22.84
N ILE A 114 -30.52 12.56 21.85
CA ILE A 114 -31.18 11.80 20.80
C ILE A 114 -30.18 10.91 20.05
N GLN A 115 -30.57 9.65 19.83
CA GLN A 115 -29.80 8.66 19.10
C GLN A 115 -30.47 8.30 17.77
N PRO A 116 -29.73 7.76 16.79
CA PRO A 116 -30.31 7.25 15.54
C PRO A 116 -31.48 6.28 15.72
N SER A 117 -31.42 5.42 16.76
CA SER A 117 -32.48 4.45 17.07
C SER A 117 -33.80 5.09 17.51
N ASP A 118 -33.77 6.33 18.02
CA ASP A 118 -34.96 7.07 18.46
C ASP A 118 -35.84 7.50 17.28
N ASN A 119 -35.33 7.47 16.04
CA ASN A 119 -36.09 7.80 14.84
C ASN A 119 -37.33 6.91 14.68
N GLY A 120 -38.50 7.51 14.49
CA GLY A 120 -39.72 6.77 14.19
C GLY A 120 -40.99 7.33 14.80
N GLN A 121 -42.02 6.50 14.79
CA GLN A 121 -43.34 6.85 15.30
C GLN A 121 -43.39 6.71 16.82
N TYR A 122 -44.00 7.70 17.48
CA TYR A 122 -44.35 7.69 18.89
C TYR A 122 -45.85 7.87 19.04
N TRP A 123 -46.39 7.29 20.10
CA TRP A 123 -47.81 7.37 20.45
C TRP A 123 -47.95 8.04 21.79
N CYS A 124 -48.87 8.99 21.87
CA CYS A 124 -49.30 9.61 23.11
C CYS A 124 -50.75 9.22 23.37
N GLN A 125 -50.97 8.54 24.50
CA GLN A 125 -52.28 8.05 24.92
C GLN A 125 -52.70 8.69 26.23
N PHE A 126 -53.93 9.18 26.28
CA PHE A 126 -54.61 9.63 27.48
C PHE A 126 -55.71 8.63 27.84
N GLN A 127 -55.75 8.21 29.10
CA GLN A 127 -56.73 7.26 29.62
C GLN A 127 -57.43 7.80 30.87
N GLU A 128 -58.76 7.73 30.86
CA GLU A 128 -59.66 8.09 31.95
C GLU A 128 -60.57 6.89 32.25
N GLY A 129 -60.32 6.21 33.39
CA GLY A 129 -60.98 4.94 33.69
C GLY A 129 -60.70 3.86 32.62
N ASN A 130 -61.75 3.38 31.95
CA ASN A 130 -61.65 2.38 30.88
C ASN A 130 -61.60 2.99 29.47
N TYR A 131 -61.75 4.32 29.35
CA TYR A 131 -61.77 5.00 28.07
C TYR A 131 -60.39 5.59 27.78
N HIS A 132 -59.88 5.39 26.57
CA HIS A 132 -58.62 5.95 26.13
C HIS A 132 -58.72 6.52 24.71
N LYS A 133 -57.91 7.54 24.45
CA LYS A 133 -57.67 8.10 23.13
C LYS A 133 -56.20 8.38 22.97
N GLU A 134 -55.75 8.35 21.73
CA GLU A 134 -54.34 8.54 21.41
C GLU A 134 -54.15 9.28 20.09
N THR A 135 -52.95 9.77 19.92
CA THR A 135 -52.45 10.36 18.68
C THR A 135 -51.04 9.88 18.46
N SER A 136 -50.60 9.91 17.20
CA SER A 136 -49.24 9.52 16.85
C SER A 136 -48.45 10.71 16.32
N LEU A 137 -47.16 10.70 16.61
CA LEU A 137 -46.20 11.74 16.25
C LEU A 137 -45.03 11.07 15.54
N LEU A 138 -44.42 11.76 14.58
CA LEU A 138 -43.23 11.25 13.89
C LEU A 138 -42.01 12.06 14.33
N LEU A 139 -41.05 11.40 14.97
CA LEU A 139 -39.73 11.96 15.25
C LEU A 139 -38.80 11.57 14.11
N LYS A 140 -38.28 12.57 13.39
CA LYS A 140 -37.22 12.40 12.40
C LYS A 140 -35.90 12.82 13.00
N VAL A 141 -34.98 11.87 13.12
CA VAL A 141 -33.62 12.13 13.59
C VAL A 141 -32.70 12.39 12.40
N ALA A 142 -31.81 13.36 12.53
CA ALA A 142 -30.78 13.62 11.53
C ALA A 142 -29.44 13.99 12.18
N ASN A 143 -28.34 13.76 11.47
CA ASN A 143 -27.03 14.23 11.87
C ASN A 143 -26.23 14.72 10.65
N MET A 144 -25.57 15.86 10.83
CA MET A 144 -24.61 16.39 9.86
C MET A 144 -23.24 15.83 10.21
N GLY A 145 -22.82 14.79 9.49
CA GLY A 145 -21.53 14.13 9.71
C GLY A 145 -20.33 15.03 9.42
N SER A 146 -19.13 14.45 9.41
CA SER A 146 -17.90 15.17 9.10
C SER A 146 -17.93 15.75 7.68
N ALA A 147 -17.18 16.84 7.46
CA ALA A 147 -16.92 17.29 6.10
C ALA A 147 -16.26 16.14 5.29
N PRO A 148 -16.64 15.98 4.00
CA PRO A 148 -16.03 14.98 3.15
C PRO A 148 -14.53 15.22 2.99
N LYS A 149 -13.78 14.14 2.84
CA LYS A 149 -12.35 14.15 2.58
C LYS A 149 -12.06 13.39 1.31
N ILE A 150 -11.46 14.07 0.34
CA ILE A 150 -11.06 13.45 -0.92
C ILE A 150 -9.59 13.06 -0.82
N HIS A 151 -9.29 11.81 -1.14
CA HIS A 151 -7.92 11.31 -1.27
C HIS A 151 -7.76 10.53 -2.57
N MET A 152 -6.52 10.47 -3.05
CA MET A 152 -6.17 9.77 -4.29
C MET A 152 -5.65 8.38 -3.96
N GLU A 153 -6.24 7.35 -4.54
CA GLU A 153 -5.66 6.01 -4.58
C GLU A 153 -4.89 5.81 -5.89
N GLY A 154 -3.70 5.19 -5.78
CA GLY A 154 -2.73 5.10 -6.88
C GLY A 154 -3.29 4.43 -8.14
N PRO A 155 -2.71 4.69 -9.32
CA PRO A 155 -3.28 4.26 -10.59
C PRO A 155 -3.26 2.73 -10.69
N ARG A 156 -4.45 2.12 -10.76
CA ARG A 156 -4.63 0.78 -11.33
C ARG A 156 -4.86 0.99 -12.82
N GLU A 157 -3.99 0.41 -13.65
CA GLU A 157 -4.18 0.35 -15.11
C GLU A 157 -4.29 1.69 -15.87
N GLY A 158 -3.78 2.80 -15.30
CA GLY A 158 -3.78 4.11 -15.96
C GLY A 158 -5.03 4.96 -15.69
N GLU A 159 -5.90 4.54 -14.77
CA GLU A 159 -7.05 5.32 -14.31
C GLU A 159 -6.76 5.96 -12.94
N VAL A 160 -7.13 7.23 -12.73
CA VAL A 160 -7.03 7.89 -11.41
C VAL A 160 -8.28 7.56 -10.60
N GLN A 161 -8.08 7.03 -9.40
CA GLN A 161 -9.14 6.77 -8.45
C GLN A 161 -9.16 7.87 -7.38
N LEU A 162 -10.26 8.60 -7.31
CA LEU A 162 -10.56 9.51 -6.22
C LEU A 162 -11.54 8.83 -5.27
N VAL A 163 -11.24 8.87 -3.98
CA VAL A 163 -12.08 8.30 -2.94
C VAL A 163 -12.52 9.42 -2.02
N CYS A 164 -13.84 9.60 -1.88
CA CYS A 164 -14.45 10.56 -0.98
C CYS A 164 -14.96 9.83 0.25
N THR A 165 -14.50 10.25 1.43
CA THR A 165 -14.89 9.63 2.70
C THR A 165 -15.48 10.63 3.69
N ALA A 166 -16.51 10.21 4.43
CA ALA A 166 -17.07 10.97 5.53
C ALA A 166 -17.71 10.05 6.58
N LYS A 167 -17.83 10.52 7.82
CA LYS A 167 -18.37 9.73 8.92
C LYS A 167 -19.44 10.47 9.71
N GLY A 168 -20.30 9.73 10.41
CA GLY A 168 -21.24 10.28 11.37
C GLY A 168 -22.52 10.85 10.74
N TRP A 169 -22.90 10.43 9.53
CA TRP A 169 -24.11 10.92 8.86
C TRP A 169 -25.34 10.13 9.28
N PHE A 170 -26.50 10.79 9.43
CA PHE A 170 -27.78 10.10 9.64
C PHE A 170 -28.95 10.96 9.14
N PRO A 171 -29.99 10.38 8.51
CA PRO A 171 -30.06 9.00 8.02
C PRO A 171 -29.04 8.78 6.89
N GLU A 172 -29.13 7.64 6.19
CA GLU A 172 -28.28 7.36 5.03
C GLU A 172 -28.22 8.58 4.07
N PRO A 173 -27.03 9.15 3.85
CA PRO A 173 -26.88 10.35 3.05
C PRO A 173 -26.84 10.03 1.55
N GLN A 174 -26.93 11.07 0.72
CA GLN A 174 -26.78 10.96 -0.73
C GLN A 174 -25.42 11.52 -1.14
N VAL A 175 -24.62 10.75 -1.90
CA VAL A 175 -23.33 11.21 -2.40
C VAL A 175 -23.37 11.40 -3.91
N TYR A 176 -22.68 12.44 -4.36
CA TYR A 176 -22.50 12.70 -5.77
C TYR A 176 -21.25 13.52 -6.03
N TRP A 177 -20.75 13.38 -7.25
CA TRP A 177 -19.59 14.11 -7.74
C TRP A 177 -19.99 15.10 -8.83
N GLU A 178 -19.34 16.25 -8.82
CA GLU A 178 -19.49 17.29 -9.84
C GLU A 178 -18.12 17.71 -10.37
N ASP A 179 -18.05 18.02 -11.66
CA ASP A 179 -16.88 18.65 -12.26
C ASP A 179 -16.88 20.17 -12.02
N ILE A 180 -15.91 20.88 -12.61
CA ILE A 180 -15.80 22.35 -12.51
C ILE A 180 -16.97 23.09 -13.16
N THR A 181 -17.69 22.46 -14.09
CA THR A 181 -18.85 23.04 -14.77
C THR A 181 -20.17 22.78 -14.04
N GLY A 182 -20.14 21.92 -13.02
CA GLY A 182 -21.31 21.46 -12.27
C GLY A 182 -22.01 20.26 -12.91
N GLU A 183 -21.38 19.58 -13.88
CA GLU A 183 -21.92 18.35 -14.47
C GLU A 183 -21.71 17.17 -13.52
N ARG A 184 -22.73 16.31 -13.42
CA ARG A 184 -22.71 15.12 -12.55
C ARG A 184 -21.81 14.03 -13.13
N LEU A 185 -20.84 13.59 -12.34
CA LEU A 185 -19.91 12.52 -12.72
C LEU A 185 -20.42 11.15 -12.24
N LEU A 186 -20.19 10.11 -13.05
CA LEU A 186 -20.57 8.74 -12.73
C LEU A 186 -19.55 8.08 -11.82
N THR A 187 -20.01 7.52 -10.70
CA THR A 187 -19.18 6.83 -9.71
C THR A 187 -19.09 5.34 -10.04
N VAL A 188 -18.05 4.69 -9.51
CA VAL A 188 -17.80 3.26 -9.75
C VAL A 188 -18.33 2.39 -8.62
N SER A 189 -18.27 2.89 -7.39
CA SER A 189 -18.77 2.17 -6.22
C SER A 189 -19.04 3.14 -5.07
N GLU A 190 -20.23 2.99 -4.47
CA GLU A 190 -20.66 3.72 -3.28
C GLU A 190 -20.89 2.70 -2.16
N HIS A 191 -20.23 2.91 -1.02
CA HIS A 191 -20.30 2.04 0.15
C HIS A 191 -20.79 2.83 1.37
N HIS A 192 -21.89 2.37 1.94
CA HIS A 192 -22.46 2.90 3.18
C HIS A 192 -22.33 1.86 4.28
N ILE A 193 -21.55 2.20 5.29
CA ILE A 193 -21.24 1.32 6.42
C ILE A 193 -21.78 1.96 7.68
N GLN A 194 -22.64 1.25 8.41
CA GLN A 194 -23.22 1.74 9.65
C GLN A 194 -22.36 1.31 10.84
N ASP A 195 -22.07 2.23 11.76
CA ASP A 195 -21.38 1.93 13.02
C ASP A 195 -22.33 1.37 14.10
N GLU A 196 -21.79 1.03 15.28
CA GLU A 196 -22.56 0.46 16.39
C GLU A 196 -23.60 1.46 16.94
N GLU A 197 -23.33 2.76 16.80
CA GLU A 197 -24.23 3.85 17.19
C GLU A 197 -25.31 4.15 16.13
N GLY A 198 -25.25 3.49 14.97
CA GLY A 198 -26.23 3.62 13.91
C GLY A 198 -25.96 4.77 12.93
N LEU A 199 -24.80 5.42 12.98
CA LEU A 199 -24.37 6.48 12.07
C LEU A 199 -23.65 5.89 10.85
N PHE A 200 -23.74 6.59 9.72
CA PHE A 200 -23.15 6.15 8.45
C PHE A 200 -21.74 6.72 8.25
N TYR A 201 -20.82 5.81 7.95
CA TYR A 201 -19.59 6.06 7.21
C TYR A 201 -19.87 5.86 5.72
N VAL A 202 -19.43 6.83 4.93
CA VAL A 202 -19.59 6.82 3.49
C VAL A 202 -18.22 6.80 2.84
N GLU A 203 -18.09 5.94 1.84
CA GLU A 203 -16.94 5.86 0.96
C GLU A 203 -17.44 5.70 -0.47
N ASP A 204 -17.16 6.69 -1.32
CA ASP A 204 -17.57 6.69 -2.71
C ASP A 204 -16.37 6.92 -3.62
N THR A 205 -16.27 6.13 -4.68
CA THR A 205 -15.10 6.07 -5.57
C THR A 205 -15.45 6.57 -6.96
N LEU A 206 -14.72 7.59 -7.40
CA LEU A 206 -14.78 8.14 -8.75
C LEU A 206 -13.53 7.73 -9.54
N VAL A 207 -13.74 7.23 -10.75
CA VAL A 207 -12.67 6.92 -11.70
C VAL A 207 -12.61 8.00 -12.78
N ILE A 208 -11.47 8.68 -12.89
CA ILE A 208 -11.24 9.71 -13.90
C ILE A 208 -10.48 9.08 -15.08
N ARG A 209 -11.16 9.03 -16.23
CA ARG A 209 -10.63 8.53 -17.51
C ARG A 209 -10.17 9.63 -18.47
N ASN A 210 -10.72 10.84 -18.32
CA ASN A 210 -10.41 11.98 -19.18
C ASN A 210 -9.75 13.07 -18.32
N VAL A 211 -8.52 13.42 -18.69
CA VAL A 211 -7.62 14.31 -17.94
C VAL A 211 -7.98 15.80 -18.11
N SER A 212 -9.07 16.10 -18.83
CA SER A 212 -9.58 17.47 -19.02
C SER A 212 -10.24 18.06 -17.76
N VAL A 213 -10.49 17.24 -16.74
CA VAL A 213 -11.15 17.69 -15.50
C VAL A 213 -10.11 18.24 -14.54
N GLU A 214 -9.99 19.57 -14.46
CA GLU A 214 -9.00 20.24 -13.61
C GLU A 214 -9.35 20.17 -12.11
N THR A 215 -10.64 20.23 -11.80
CA THR A 215 -11.15 20.28 -10.44
C THR A 215 -12.38 19.42 -10.33
N VAL A 216 -12.45 18.65 -9.25
CA VAL A 216 -13.56 17.75 -8.94
C VAL A 216 -14.07 18.02 -7.54
N SER A 217 -15.39 17.99 -7.38
CA SER A 217 -16.07 18.21 -6.11
C SER A 217 -16.87 16.97 -5.71
N CYS A 218 -16.73 16.54 -4.45
CA CYS A 218 -17.59 15.55 -3.83
C CYS A 218 -18.57 16.24 -2.90
N PHE A 219 -19.86 15.91 -3.00
CA PHE A 219 -20.92 16.44 -2.15
C PHE A 219 -21.67 15.31 -1.45
N ILE A 220 -21.93 15.52 -0.16
CA ILE A 220 -22.73 14.62 0.67
C ILE A 220 -23.92 15.40 1.20
N HIS A 221 -25.13 14.91 0.91
CA HIS A 221 -26.39 15.59 1.21
C HIS A 221 -27.23 14.78 2.21
N ASN A 222 -27.74 15.48 3.23
CA ASN A 222 -28.67 14.91 4.20
C ASN A 222 -30.12 15.08 3.69
N PRO A 223 -30.86 13.99 3.40
CA PRO A 223 -32.18 14.07 2.79
C PRO A 223 -33.27 14.62 3.73
N VAL A 224 -33.02 14.64 5.05
CA VAL A 224 -33.97 15.13 6.05
C VAL A 224 -33.73 16.61 6.36
N LEU A 225 -32.47 17.02 6.48
CA LEU A 225 -32.10 18.41 6.73
C LEU A 225 -32.10 19.26 5.46
N THR A 226 -32.06 18.63 4.29
CA THR A 226 -31.87 19.31 2.98
C THR A 226 -30.62 20.18 2.93
N GLU A 227 -29.61 19.81 3.72
CA GLU A 227 -28.30 20.45 3.83
C GLU A 227 -27.22 19.47 3.40
N GLY A 228 -26.11 19.98 2.85
CA GLY A 228 -25.00 19.14 2.42
C GLY A 228 -23.63 19.77 2.71
N LYS A 229 -22.60 18.93 2.67
CA LYS A 229 -21.20 19.35 2.78
C LYS A 229 -20.45 18.91 1.52
N GLY A 230 -19.61 19.80 1.01
CA GLY A 230 -18.78 19.56 -0.16
C GLY A 230 -17.29 19.59 0.18
N ALA A 231 -16.50 18.87 -0.61
CA ALA A 231 -15.05 19.00 -0.65
C ALA A 231 -14.61 19.10 -2.10
N VAL A 232 -13.55 19.86 -2.33
CA VAL A 232 -13.00 20.12 -3.66
C VAL A 232 -11.55 19.67 -3.68
N ILE A 233 -11.16 18.97 -4.76
CA ILE A 233 -9.78 18.64 -5.03
C ILE A 233 -9.39 19.19 -6.40
N ALA A 234 -8.29 19.94 -6.43
CA ALA A 234 -7.61 20.30 -7.67
C ALA A 234 -6.71 19.12 -8.05
N LEU A 235 -6.89 18.58 -9.25
CA LEU A 235 -5.97 17.57 -9.76
C LEU A 235 -4.66 18.27 -10.13
N PRO A 236 -3.51 17.84 -9.59
CA PRO A 236 -2.23 18.46 -9.93
C PRO A 236 -2.01 18.47 -11.45
N GLU A 237 -1.57 19.60 -12.02
CA GLU A 237 -1.16 19.72 -13.44
C GLU A 237 -0.17 18.62 -13.84
N LYS A 238 0.59 18.07 -12.88
CA LYS A 238 1.51 16.95 -13.07
C LYS A 238 0.85 15.65 -13.54
N PHE A 239 -0.45 15.46 -13.31
CA PHE A 239 -1.24 14.36 -13.88
C PHE A 239 -1.68 14.63 -15.32
N GLN A 240 -1.50 15.83 -15.87
CA GLN A 240 -1.76 16.09 -17.30
C GLN A 240 -0.68 15.47 -18.20
N THR A 241 0.48 15.15 -17.63
CA THR A 241 1.56 14.51 -18.36
C THR A 241 1.33 13.01 -18.50
N GLU A 242 1.30 12.49 -19.73
CA GLU A 242 1.23 11.05 -20.04
C GLU A 242 2.17 10.21 -19.18
N LEU A 243 3.35 10.75 -18.83
CA LEU A 243 4.39 10.06 -18.06
C LEU A 243 4.03 9.78 -16.59
N ALA A 244 3.12 10.54 -15.97
CA ALA A 244 2.69 10.32 -14.58
C ALA A 244 1.94 8.98 -14.41
N PHE A 245 1.31 8.49 -15.47
CA PHE A 245 0.56 7.23 -15.50
C PHE A 245 1.40 6.02 -15.95
N LEU A 246 2.61 6.27 -16.44
CA LEU A 246 3.50 5.23 -16.95
C LEU A 246 4.42 4.73 -15.85
N LYS A 247 4.66 3.42 -15.85
CA LYS A 247 5.71 2.79 -15.05
C LYS A 247 6.90 2.51 -15.96
N VAL A 248 8.09 2.83 -15.48
CA VAL A 248 9.32 2.37 -16.12
C VAL A 248 9.64 1.00 -15.55
N ILE A 249 9.85 0.02 -16.42
CA ILE A 249 10.18 -1.35 -16.05
C ILE A 249 11.57 -1.69 -16.60
N GLY A 250 12.42 -2.20 -15.71
CA GLY A 250 13.71 -2.78 -16.02
C GLY A 250 13.71 -4.30 -15.89
N PRO A 251 14.80 -4.98 -16.28
CA PRO A 251 14.98 -6.41 -16.05
C PRO A 251 14.93 -6.73 -14.55
N SER A 252 14.20 -7.80 -14.21
CA SER A 252 14.05 -8.28 -12.83
C SER A 252 15.22 -9.14 -12.35
N GLN A 253 16.02 -9.68 -13.29
CA GLN A 253 17.20 -10.48 -13.02
C GLN A 253 18.46 -9.69 -13.35
N PRO A 254 19.58 -9.92 -12.63
CA PRO A 254 20.85 -9.31 -12.97
C PRO A 254 21.30 -9.65 -14.39
N ILE A 255 21.84 -8.65 -15.10
CA ILE A 255 22.41 -8.84 -16.43
C ILE A 255 23.86 -9.28 -16.25
N LEU A 256 24.22 -10.45 -16.77
CA LEU A 256 25.58 -10.99 -16.71
C LEU A 256 26.31 -10.73 -18.03
N VAL A 257 27.49 -10.09 -17.99
CA VAL A 257 28.26 -9.73 -19.20
C VAL A 257 29.76 -10.01 -18.98
N ARG A 258 30.45 -10.61 -19.98
CA ARG A 258 31.90 -10.81 -19.86
C ARG A 258 32.67 -9.54 -20.19
N VAL A 259 33.82 -9.35 -19.55
CA VAL A 259 34.77 -8.29 -19.92
C VAL A 259 35.11 -8.39 -21.41
N GLY A 260 35.04 -7.25 -22.12
CA GLY A 260 35.23 -7.19 -23.57
C GLY A 260 33.95 -7.29 -24.40
N GLU A 261 32.85 -7.81 -23.86
CA GLU A 261 31.57 -7.91 -24.56
C GLU A 261 30.78 -6.59 -24.50
N ASP A 262 29.72 -6.49 -25.30
CA ASP A 262 28.83 -5.32 -25.29
C ASP A 262 27.69 -5.51 -24.28
N ILE A 263 27.48 -4.51 -23.44
CA ILE A 263 26.40 -4.47 -22.44
C ILE A 263 25.13 -3.92 -23.11
N GLN A 264 23.97 -4.48 -22.78
CA GLN A 264 22.67 -3.94 -23.18
C GLN A 264 21.77 -3.69 -21.97
N LEU A 265 21.48 -2.43 -21.68
CA LEU A 265 20.62 -1.99 -20.59
C LEU A 265 19.27 -1.55 -21.15
N THR A 266 18.27 -2.44 -21.13
CA THR A 266 16.93 -2.19 -21.67
C THR A 266 15.96 -1.73 -20.59
N CYS A 267 15.21 -0.66 -20.87
CA CYS A 267 14.03 -0.27 -20.08
C CYS A 267 12.84 -0.01 -20.99
N TYR A 268 11.64 -0.20 -20.47
CA TYR A 268 10.41 0.06 -21.21
C TYR A 268 9.32 0.71 -20.35
N LEU A 269 8.44 1.46 -21.00
CA LEU A 269 7.25 2.03 -20.40
C LEU A 269 6.11 1.01 -20.38
N PHE A 270 5.36 1.01 -19.28
CA PHE A 270 4.12 0.25 -19.13
C PHE A 270 2.99 1.14 -18.60
N PRO A 271 1.84 1.22 -19.28
CA PRO A 271 1.55 0.67 -20.62
C PRO A 271 2.49 1.24 -21.72
N LYS A 272 2.49 0.62 -22.91
CA LYS A 272 3.33 1.08 -24.04
C LYS A 272 2.98 2.52 -24.42
N ALA A 273 3.97 3.39 -24.56
CA ALA A 273 3.78 4.80 -24.90
C ALA A 273 4.99 5.36 -25.66
N ASN A 274 4.79 6.35 -26.51
CA ASN A 274 5.88 6.91 -27.31
C ASN A 274 6.86 7.73 -26.45
N ALA A 275 8.14 7.36 -26.47
CA ALA A 275 9.19 8.01 -25.70
C ALA A 275 10.08 8.95 -26.54
N GLN A 276 9.76 9.22 -27.81
CA GLN A 276 10.61 10.00 -28.71
C GLN A 276 10.75 11.48 -28.29
N SER A 277 9.72 12.04 -27.65
CA SER A 277 9.73 13.40 -27.09
C SER A 277 10.05 13.43 -25.59
N MET A 278 10.51 12.32 -25.02
CA MET A 278 10.92 12.24 -23.61
C MET A 278 12.43 12.44 -23.49
N GLU A 279 12.86 12.89 -22.33
CA GLU A 279 14.26 12.79 -21.92
C GLU A 279 14.47 11.42 -21.24
N VAL A 280 15.49 10.68 -21.67
CA VAL A 280 15.84 9.38 -21.07
C VAL A 280 17.29 9.36 -20.66
N ARG A 281 17.52 9.09 -19.38
CA ARG A 281 18.86 9.06 -18.76
C ARG A 281 19.17 7.67 -18.24
N TRP A 282 20.38 7.18 -18.49
CA TRP A 282 20.96 6.08 -17.73
C TRP A 282 22.00 6.64 -16.78
N VAL A 283 21.90 6.31 -15.51
CA VAL A 283 22.86 6.69 -14.48
C VAL A 283 23.34 5.44 -13.76
N GLN A 284 24.62 5.40 -13.40
CA GLN A 284 25.13 4.40 -12.48
C GLN A 284 24.83 4.89 -11.07
N ALA A 285 24.27 4.04 -10.21
CA ALA A 285 23.81 4.44 -8.88
C ALA A 285 24.94 5.16 -8.12
N HIS A 286 24.60 6.34 -7.58
CA HIS A 286 25.49 7.21 -6.79
C HIS A 286 26.62 7.93 -7.56
N HIS A 287 26.66 7.82 -8.89
CA HIS A 287 27.64 8.51 -9.74
C HIS A 287 26.95 9.53 -10.64
N TYR A 288 27.43 10.77 -10.58
CA TYR A 288 27.13 11.84 -11.53
C TYR A 288 28.45 12.25 -12.21
N PRO A 289 28.46 12.59 -13.50
CA PRO A 289 27.32 12.80 -14.42
C PRO A 289 26.70 11.48 -14.96
N ALA A 290 25.81 11.54 -15.96
CA ALA A 290 25.09 10.36 -16.45
C ALA A 290 25.95 9.46 -17.36
N VAL A 291 25.60 8.17 -17.43
CA VAL A 291 26.24 7.20 -18.36
C VAL A 291 25.84 7.51 -19.79
N TYR A 292 24.58 7.89 -20.01
CA TYR A 292 24.03 8.29 -21.29
C TYR A 292 22.80 9.18 -21.11
N VAL A 293 22.63 10.17 -21.99
CA VAL A 293 21.48 11.08 -22.00
C VAL A 293 20.91 11.17 -23.43
N TYR A 294 19.61 10.90 -23.54
CA TYR A 294 18.81 11.07 -24.75
C TYR A 294 17.78 12.17 -24.51
N THR A 295 17.64 13.10 -25.44
CA THR A 295 16.64 14.17 -25.37
C THR A 295 16.13 14.49 -26.78
N ASN A 296 14.81 14.48 -26.97
CA ASN A 296 14.15 14.95 -28.20
C ASN A 296 14.73 14.39 -29.52
N GLY A 297 15.09 13.10 -29.55
CA GLY A 297 15.64 12.47 -30.76
C GLY A 297 17.16 12.38 -30.80
N ASP A 298 17.89 13.11 -29.96
CA ASP A 298 19.34 13.24 -30.05
C ASP A 298 20.08 12.90 -28.74
N HIS A 299 21.35 12.51 -28.89
CA HIS A 299 22.27 12.25 -27.78
C HIS A 299 22.89 13.54 -27.26
N VAL A 300 22.90 13.74 -25.93
CA VAL A 300 23.48 14.92 -25.29
C VAL A 300 24.86 14.61 -24.70
N ALA A 301 25.92 14.88 -25.48
CA ALA A 301 27.29 14.54 -25.10
C ALA A 301 27.85 15.34 -23.89
N GLY A 302 27.31 16.53 -23.62
CA GLY A 302 27.81 17.43 -22.57
C GLY A 302 27.61 16.88 -21.14
N GLU A 303 26.59 16.05 -20.94
CA GLU A 303 26.20 15.47 -19.64
C GLU A 303 26.69 14.04 -19.46
N GLN A 304 27.53 13.55 -20.38
CA GLN A 304 28.03 12.18 -20.35
C GLN A 304 29.34 12.04 -19.57
N MET A 305 29.40 11.06 -18.67
CA MET A 305 30.60 10.58 -17.99
C MET A 305 31.72 10.25 -18.97
N VAL A 306 32.94 10.72 -18.64
CA VAL A 306 34.11 10.59 -19.50
C VAL A 306 34.42 9.13 -19.83
N ASP A 307 34.27 8.21 -18.88
CA ASP A 307 34.59 6.79 -19.03
C ASP A 307 33.69 6.03 -20.03
N TYR A 308 32.55 6.62 -20.37
CA TYR A 308 31.55 6.05 -21.28
C TYR A 308 31.55 6.72 -22.66
N ARG A 309 32.25 7.85 -22.83
CA ARG A 309 32.32 8.57 -24.11
C ARG A 309 32.90 7.69 -25.22
N GLY A 310 32.20 7.65 -26.35
CA GLY A 310 32.58 6.84 -27.51
C GLY A 310 32.33 5.33 -27.34
N ARG A 311 31.86 4.88 -26.17
CA ARG A 311 31.48 3.49 -25.92
C ARG A 311 29.98 3.27 -25.94
N THR A 312 29.17 4.31 -25.80
CA THR A 312 27.71 4.18 -25.71
C THR A 312 27.00 4.42 -27.03
N ALA A 313 25.93 3.68 -27.28
CA ALA A 313 24.99 3.94 -28.35
C ALA A 313 23.56 3.60 -27.91
N LEU A 314 22.58 4.38 -28.36
CA LEU A 314 21.18 4.03 -28.19
C LEU A 314 20.77 3.07 -29.32
N VAL A 315 20.32 1.87 -28.94
CA VAL A 315 19.86 0.83 -29.87
C VAL A 315 18.37 0.60 -29.61
N SER A 316 17.52 1.49 -30.13
CA SER A 316 16.06 1.37 -29.97
C SER A 316 15.37 1.33 -31.33
N ASP A 317 14.78 0.19 -31.65
CA ASP A 317 13.88 -0.04 -32.78
C ASP A 317 12.40 0.24 -32.41
N ALA A 318 12.09 0.32 -31.11
CA ALA A 318 10.75 0.40 -30.56
C ALA A 318 10.54 1.61 -29.62
N ILE A 319 11.20 2.75 -29.90
CA ILE A 319 11.04 3.97 -29.08
C ILE A 319 9.61 4.51 -29.06
N HIS A 320 8.87 4.30 -30.16
CA HIS A 320 7.45 4.63 -30.29
C HIS A 320 6.55 3.76 -29.40
N GLU A 321 7.04 2.60 -28.95
CA GLU A 321 6.40 1.74 -27.95
C GLU A 321 6.95 1.99 -26.53
N GLY A 322 7.92 2.89 -26.39
CA GLY A 322 8.51 3.25 -25.10
C GLY A 322 9.60 2.31 -24.64
N ARG A 323 10.17 1.50 -25.54
CA ARG A 323 11.27 0.58 -25.25
C ARG A 323 12.59 1.16 -25.74
N LEU A 324 13.52 1.39 -24.83
CA LEU A 324 14.85 1.89 -25.17
C LEU A 324 15.93 0.99 -24.57
N THR A 325 16.98 0.76 -25.36
CA THR A 325 18.15 -0.01 -24.95
C THR A 325 19.40 0.81 -25.11
N LEU A 326 20.12 1.01 -24.01
CA LEU A 326 21.47 1.55 -24.05
C LEU A 326 22.46 0.42 -24.28
N GLN A 327 23.26 0.51 -25.35
CA GLN A 327 24.41 -0.34 -25.57
C GLN A 327 25.67 0.35 -25.03
N ILE A 328 26.50 -0.37 -24.26
CA ILE A 328 27.83 0.08 -23.82
C ILE A 328 28.86 -0.92 -24.35
N ARG A 329 29.78 -0.45 -25.18
CA ARG A 329 30.77 -1.29 -25.85
C ARG A 329 31.95 -1.63 -24.95
N ASN A 330 32.47 -2.85 -25.14
CA ASN A 330 33.70 -3.33 -24.50
C ASN A 330 33.63 -3.19 -22.97
N ALA A 331 32.85 -4.04 -22.32
CA ALA A 331 32.61 -4.06 -20.89
C ALA A 331 33.91 -4.09 -20.07
N ARG A 332 33.96 -3.29 -19.01
CA ARG A 332 35.09 -3.17 -18.08
C ARG A 332 34.64 -3.57 -16.68
N ALA A 333 35.58 -3.96 -15.83
CA ALA A 333 35.31 -4.25 -14.42
C ALA A 333 34.64 -3.07 -13.69
N SER A 334 35.01 -1.83 -14.04
CA SER A 334 34.43 -0.60 -13.49
C SER A 334 32.96 -0.37 -13.86
N ASP A 335 32.46 -1.05 -14.90
CA ASP A 335 31.07 -0.92 -15.31
C ASP A 335 30.14 -1.76 -14.41
N ASP A 336 30.67 -2.68 -13.59
CA ASP A 336 29.87 -3.48 -12.64
C ASP A 336 29.09 -2.60 -11.66
N GLY A 337 27.86 -2.99 -11.36
CA GLY A 337 27.05 -2.37 -10.33
C GLY A 337 25.61 -2.08 -10.74
N GLN A 338 24.96 -1.26 -9.92
CA GLN A 338 23.56 -0.91 -10.10
C GLN A 338 23.41 0.30 -11.02
N TYR A 339 22.50 0.20 -11.99
CA TYR A 339 22.11 1.27 -12.90
C TYR A 339 20.67 1.68 -12.63
N GLN A 340 20.32 2.90 -13.04
CA GLN A 340 18.96 3.39 -13.10
C GLN A 340 18.70 3.96 -14.49
N CYS A 341 17.57 3.59 -15.07
CA CYS A 341 17.02 4.29 -16.23
C CYS A 341 15.93 5.24 -15.75
N LEU A 342 15.99 6.49 -16.19
CA LEU A 342 15.05 7.54 -15.83
C LEU A 342 14.40 8.05 -17.10
N PHE A 343 13.08 8.12 -17.09
CA PHE A 343 12.28 8.75 -18.13
C PHE A 343 11.71 10.03 -17.54
N GLU A 344 11.83 11.13 -18.27
CA GLU A 344 11.36 12.45 -17.87
C GLU A 344 10.56 13.10 -19.01
N LYS A 345 9.48 13.76 -18.63
CA LYS A 345 8.61 14.54 -19.51
C LYS A 345 7.93 15.62 -18.67
N ASP A 346 8.03 16.87 -19.11
CA ASP A 346 7.40 18.05 -18.50
C ASP A 346 7.62 18.17 -16.97
N GLY A 347 8.81 17.82 -16.49
CA GLY A 347 9.23 17.93 -15.09
C GLY A 347 8.79 16.76 -14.19
N VAL A 348 8.20 15.71 -14.75
CA VAL A 348 7.85 14.46 -14.04
C VAL A 348 8.87 13.38 -14.41
N TYR A 349 9.37 12.63 -13.43
CA TYR A 349 10.29 11.52 -13.68
C TYR A 349 9.76 10.18 -13.15
N GLN A 350 9.99 9.12 -13.91
CA GLN A 350 9.81 7.73 -13.51
C GLN A 350 11.12 6.97 -13.69
N LYS A 351 11.36 5.92 -12.90
CA LYS A 351 12.63 5.18 -12.96
C LYS A 351 12.50 3.70 -12.67
N ALA A 352 13.44 2.92 -13.21
CA ALA A 352 13.67 1.53 -12.82
C ALA A 352 15.15 1.28 -12.52
N SER A 353 15.40 0.36 -11.60
CA SER A 353 16.76 -0.10 -11.28
C SER A 353 17.11 -1.35 -12.09
N LEU A 354 18.38 -1.46 -12.48
CA LEU A 354 18.95 -2.62 -13.16
C LEU A 354 20.23 -3.01 -12.41
N ASP A 355 20.51 -4.30 -12.32
CA ASP A 355 21.77 -4.79 -11.75
C ASP A 355 22.63 -5.38 -12.86
N LEU A 356 23.82 -4.82 -13.08
CA LEU A 356 24.80 -5.30 -14.05
C LEU A 356 25.93 -6.02 -13.30
N LYS A 357 26.16 -7.27 -13.69
CA LYS A 357 27.26 -8.10 -13.18
C LYS A 357 28.27 -8.34 -14.30
N VAL A 358 29.42 -7.71 -14.18
CA VAL A 358 30.54 -7.94 -15.09
C VAL A 358 31.36 -9.12 -14.58
N VAL A 359 31.79 -9.98 -15.50
CA VAL A 359 32.58 -11.17 -15.16
C VAL A 359 33.78 -11.37 -16.08
N ALA A 360 34.86 -11.91 -15.54
CA ALA A 360 36.02 -12.38 -16.28
C ALA A 360 36.52 -13.69 -15.67
N VAL A 361 36.73 -14.68 -16.54
CA VAL A 361 37.36 -15.94 -16.16
C VAL A 361 38.82 -15.84 -16.54
N GLY A 362 39.69 -15.95 -15.53
CA GLY A 362 41.10 -15.75 -15.71
C GLY A 362 41.80 -16.90 -16.45
N SER A 363 43.11 -16.74 -16.59
CA SER A 363 43.99 -17.74 -17.19
C SER A 363 43.94 -19.08 -16.43
N SER A 364 44.28 -20.18 -17.11
CA SER A 364 44.51 -21.45 -16.41
C SER A 364 45.58 -21.26 -15.32
N PRO A 365 45.35 -21.71 -14.08
CA PRO A 365 46.30 -21.54 -13.00
C PRO A 365 47.64 -22.22 -13.32
N ARG A 366 48.72 -21.62 -12.85
CA ARG A 366 50.07 -22.16 -12.98
C ARG A 366 50.65 -22.39 -11.59
N ILE A 367 51.04 -23.65 -11.32
CA ILE A 367 51.71 -24.02 -10.08
C ILE A 367 53.22 -23.99 -10.31
N THR A 368 53.94 -23.34 -9.42
CA THR A 368 55.41 -23.33 -9.32
C THR A 368 55.83 -23.91 -7.98
N MET A 369 57.04 -24.48 -7.93
CA MET A 369 57.58 -25.16 -6.76
C MET A 369 58.88 -24.48 -6.35
N GLU A 370 59.00 -24.17 -5.06
CA GLU A 370 60.22 -23.70 -4.42
C GLU A 370 60.61 -24.65 -3.29
N MET A 371 61.91 -24.93 -3.17
CA MET A 371 62.46 -25.76 -2.10
C MET A 371 63.01 -24.85 -1.01
N LEU A 372 62.45 -24.95 0.20
CA LEU A 372 62.88 -24.15 1.35
C LEU A 372 64.11 -24.80 2.02
N THR A 373 64.84 -24.02 2.81
CA THR A 373 66.13 -24.42 3.42
C THR A 373 66.04 -25.67 4.30
N ASP A 374 64.85 -26.00 4.79
CA ASP A 374 64.60 -27.12 5.72
C ASP A 374 64.11 -28.39 5.00
N GLY A 375 64.13 -28.42 3.66
CA GLY A 375 63.64 -29.56 2.87
C GLY A 375 62.12 -29.58 2.66
N GLU A 376 61.42 -28.57 3.17
CA GLU A 376 59.99 -28.33 2.90
C GLU A 376 59.78 -27.81 1.47
N ILE A 377 58.63 -28.16 0.89
CA ILE A 377 58.26 -27.75 -0.47
C ILE A 377 57.15 -26.72 -0.36
N GLN A 378 57.38 -25.53 -0.91
CA GLN A 378 56.34 -24.52 -1.08
C GLN A 378 55.84 -24.54 -2.52
N LEU A 379 54.53 -24.72 -2.68
CA LEU A 379 53.84 -24.58 -3.96
C LEU A 379 53.17 -23.22 -4.03
N MET A 380 53.33 -22.53 -5.14
CA MET A 380 52.67 -21.26 -5.42
C MET A 380 51.83 -21.40 -6.68
N CYS A 381 50.51 -21.23 -6.54
CA CYS A 381 49.55 -21.20 -7.63
C CYS A 381 49.24 -19.76 -8.01
N THR A 382 49.46 -19.41 -9.27
CA THR A 382 49.26 -18.07 -9.80
C THR A 382 48.26 -18.07 -10.95
N SER A 383 47.41 -17.04 -11.03
CA SER A 383 46.52 -16.82 -12.18
C SER A 383 46.14 -15.34 -12.33
N ASN A 384 45.80 -14.94 -13.55
CA ASN A 384 45.53 -13.55 -13.93
C ASN A 384 44.15 -13.40 -14.56
N GLY A 385 43.55 -12.21 -14.46
CA GLY A 385 42.41 -11.81 -15.29
C GLY A 385 41.05 -12.22 -14.74
N TRP A 386 40.88 -12.33 -13.42
CA TRP A 386 39.62 -12.71 -12.80
C TRP A 386 38.77 -11.50 -12.43
N PHE A 387 37.45 -11.58 -12.62
CA PHE A 387 36.51 -10.58 -12.11
C PHE A 387 35.10 -11.18 -11.94
N PRO A 388 34.34 -10.87 -10.87
CA PRO A 388 34.76 -10.17 -9.66
C PRO A 388 35.82 -10.98 -8.89
N GLN A 389 36.11 -10.63 -7.64
CA GLN A 389 37.07 -11.36 -6.82
C GLN A 389 36.77 -12.87 -6.83
N PRO A 390 37.70 -13.72 -7.30
CA PRO A 390 37.48 -15.16 -7.39
C PRO A 390 37.68 -15.84 -6.03
N GLN A 391 37.21 -17.09 -5.91
CA GLN A 391 37.55 -17.94 -4.77
C GLN A 391 38.68 -18.90 -5.13
N MET A 392 39.63 -19.07 -4.22
CA MET A 392 40.78 -19.98 -4.37
C MET A 392 40.64 -21.13 -3.38
N GLN A 393 40.97 -22.34 -3.81
CA GLN A 393 40.93 -23.51 -2.94
C GLN A 393 41.99 -24.53 -3.36
N TRP A 394 42.84 -24.93 -2.42
CA TRP A 394 43.68 -26.13 -2.59
C TRP A 394 42.91 -27.38 -2.21
N ARG A 395 43.13 -28.48 -2.93
CA ARG A 395 42.53 -29.79 -2.67
C ARG A 395 43.56 -30.90 -2.75
N ASP A 396 43.40 -31.91 -1.90
CA ASP A 396 44.15 -33.17 -1.98
C ASP A 396 43.59 -34.12 -3.06
N ILE A 397 44.12 -35.34 -3.13
CA ILE A 397 43.71 -36.36 -4.11
C ILE A 397 42.27 -36.85 -3.86
N GLU A 398 41.81 -36.81 -2.61
CA GLU A 398 40.44 -37.12 -2.23
C GLU A 398 39.48 -35.94 -2.50
N GLY A 399 40.00 -34.79 -2.93
CA GLY A 399 39.24 -33.58 -3.22
C GLY A 399 38.88 -32.76 -1.99
N LYS A 400 39.44 -33.07 -0.82
CA LYS A 400 39.22 -32.36 0.44
C LYS A 400 40.03 -31.06 0.45
N ALA A 401 39.41 -30.01 0.99
CA ALA A 401 39.99 -28.68 1.11
C ALA A 401 41.24 -28.69 2.00
N ILE A 402 42.34 -28.15 1.47
CA ILE A 402 43.59 -27.89 2.18
C ILE A 402 43.69 -26.38 2.43
N PRO A 403 44.01 -25.93 3.65
CA PRO A 403 44.24 -24.51 3.92
C PRO A 403 45.51 -24.02 3.23
N SER A 404 45.41 -22.85 2.61
CA SER A 404 46.54 -22.07 2.10
C SER A 404 47.34 -21.46 3.25
N ILE A 405 48.64 -21.25 3.06
CA ILE A 405 49.49 -20.50 4.01
C ILE A 405 49.44 -18.99 3.75
N SER A 406 49.18 -18.60 2.51
CA SER A 406 49.01 -17.22 2.10
C SER A 406 48.10 -17.13 0.88
N GLU A 407 47.30 -16.07 0.83
CA GLU A 407 46.49 -15.68 -0.32
C GLU A 407 46.70 -14.21 -0.57
N ILE A 408 47.19 -13.91 -1.77
CA ILE A 408 47.50 -12.56 -2.22
C ILE A 408 46.60 -12.26 -3.41
N LEU A 409 45.93 -11.12 -3.33
CA LEU A 409 45.00 -10.63 -4.33
C LEU A 409 45.39 -9.21 -4.72
N HIS A 410 45.67 -9.00 -5.99
CA HIS A 410 46.01 -7.69 -6.53
C HIS A 410 45.14 -7.39 -7.74
N SER A 411 44.53 -6.21 -7.80
CA SER A 411 43.82 -5.75 -8.99
C SER A 411 44.77 -4.98 -9.91
N ASP A 412 44.70 -5.27 -11.21
CA ASP A 412 45.43 -4.49 -12.22
C ASP A 412 44.76 -3.14 -12.51
N SER A 413 45.32 -2.37 -13.45
CA SER A 413 44.77 -1.06 -13.85
C SER A 413 43.38 -1.14 -14.49
N HIS A 414 42.94 -2.32 -14.90
CA HIS A 414 41.61 -2.58 -15.47
C HIS A 414 40.65 -3.17 -14.43
N GLY A 415 41.07 -3.30 -13.17
CA GLY A 415 40.28 -3.87 -12.08
C GLY A 415 40.22 -5.40 -12.08
N LEU A 416 40.99 -6.08 -12.94
CA LEU A 416 41.02 -7.54 -12.98
C LEU A 416 41.99 -8.08 -11.93
N PHE A 417 41.60 -9.17 -11.28
CA PHE A 417 42.35 -9.78 -10.20
C PHE A 417 43.45 -10.72 -10.72
N HIS A 418 44.66 -10.44 -10.27
CA HIS A 418 45.76 -11.37 -10.15
C HIS A 418 45.67 -12.07 -8.79
N VAL A 419 45.80 -13.40 -8.81
CA VAL A 419 45.73 -14.23 -7.62
C VAL A 419 47.00 -15.03 -7.44
N GLU A 420 47.49 -15.06 -6.21
CA GLU A 420 48.56 -15.95 -5.78
C GLU A 420 48.13 -16.65 -4.50
N THR A 421 48.21 -17.97 -4.46
CA THR A 421 47.98 -18.74 -3.25
C THR A 421 49.12 -19.72 -3.04
N SER A 422 49.61 -19.80 -1.81
CA SER A 422 50.72 -20.68 -1.46
C SER A 422 50.27 -21.82 -0.54
N LEU A 423 50.89 -22.98 -0.73
CA LEU A 423 50.68 -24.19 0.06
C LEU A 423 52.04 -24.75 0.48
N LEU A 424 52.20 -25.04 1.78
CA LEU A 424 53.39 -25.70 2.32
C LEU A 424 53.15 -27.22 2.41
N ILE A 425 54.08 -28.01 1.87
CA ILE A 425 54.06 -29.47 1.93
C ILE A 425 55.20 -29.92 2.85
N THR A 426 54.82 -30.49 4.00
CA THR A 426 55.72 -31.00 5.04
C THR A 426 55.90 -32.53 4.99
N ASN A 427 55.01 -33.25 4.31
CA ASN A 427 55.08 -34.70 4.14
C ASN A 427 55.11 -35.05 2.65
N SER A 428 56.27 -35.53 2.19
CA SER A 428 56.62 -35.72 0.77
C SER A 428 56.20 -37.09 0.19
N SER A 429 55.37 -37.86 0.90
CA SER A 429 54.87 -39.14 0.41
C SER A 429 53.79 -38.94 -0.68
N MET A 430 54.25 -38.56 -1.89
CA MET A 430 53.47 -38.33 -3.10
C MET A 430 52.32 -37.31 -2.97
N ALA A 431 52.66 -36.04 -2.74
CA ALA A 431 51.65 -34.98 -2.74
C ALA A 431 51.18 -34.69 -4.17
N ASN A 432 49.98 -35.18 -4.51
CA ASN A 432 49.21 -34.71 -5.66
C ASN A 432 48.16 -33.73 -5.14
N VAL A 433 48.29 -32.48 -5.54
CA VAL A 433 47.43 -31.39 -5.07
C VAL A 433 46.87 -30.64 -6.24
N THR A 434 45.64 -30.16 -6.09
CA THR A 434 44.95 -29.36 -7.10
C THR A 434 44.68 -27.98 -6.55
N CYS A 435 45.14 -26.95 -7.25
CA CYS A 435 44.70 -25.57 -7.05
C CYS A 435 43.47 -25.34 -7.90
N SER A 436 42.38 -24.86 -7.31
CA SER A 436 41.17 -24.48 -8.03
C SER A 436 40.79 -23.02 -7.77
N ILE A 437 40.40 -22.34 -8.85
CA ILE A 437 40.02 -20.92 -8.83
C ILE A 437 38.65 -20.80 -9.50
N SER A 438 37.66 -20.26 -8.79
CA SER A 438 36.27 -20.21 -9.24
C SER A 438 35.74 -18.79 -9.38
N ASN A 439 34.94 -18.58 -10.43
CA ASN A 439 34.12 -17.41 -10.67
C ASN A 439 32.67 -17.75 -10.28
N LEU A 440 32.26 -17.32 -9.08
CA LEU A 440 30.95 -17.67 -8.53
C LEU A 440 29.76 -17.22 -9.38
N PRO A 441 29.70 -15.96 -9.88
CA PRO A 441 28.57 -15.54 -10.72
C PRO A 441 28.38 -16.37 -12.00
N LEU A 442 29.47 -16.88 -12.59
CA LEU A 442 29.42 -17.76 -13.77
C LEU A 442 29.29 -19.25 -13.42
N GLY A 443 29.56 -19.64 -12.19
CA GLY A 443 29.70 -21.05 -11.80
C GLY A 443 30.87 -21.76 -12.51
N GLU A 444 31.83 -21.02 -13.04
CA GLU A 444 32.99 -21.57 -13.77
C GLU A 444 34.21 -21.70 -12.86
N GLU A 445 35.00 -22.76 -13.06
CA GLU A 445 36.19 -23.05 -12.27
C GLU A 445 37.35 -23.47 -13.19
N LYS A 446 38.56 -22.99 -12.88
CA LYS A 446 39.82 -23.43 -13.52
C LYS A 446 40.69 -24.15 -12.50
N LYS A 447 41.33 -25.24 -12.92
CA LYS A 447 42.14 -26.11 -12.06
C LYS A 447 43.53 -26.32 -12.61
N ALA A 448 44.50 -26.48 -11.72
CA ALA A 448 45.83 -26.98 -12.04
C ALA A 448 46.21 -28.03 -11.00
N ALA A 449 46.72 -29.16 -11.48
CA ALA A 449 47.23 -30.22 -10.63
C ALA A 449 48.76 -30.19 -10.62
N PHE A 450 49.34 -30.41 -9.45
CA PHE A 450 50.77 -30.62 -9.28
C PHE A 450 50.99 -32.04 -8.78
N ILE A 451 51.84 -32.79 -9.46
CA ILE A 451 52.20 -34.16 -9.12
C ILE A 451 53.71 -34.19 -8.88
N LEU A 452 54.11 -34.47 -7.63
CA LEU A 452 55.51 -34.67 -7.28
C LEU A 452 55.99 -36.02 -7.85
N SER A 453 56.67 -36.00 -9.01
CA SER A 453 57.22 -37.20 -9.64
C SER A 453 58.66 -37.46 -9.16
N GLU A 454 58.94 -38.68 -8.70
CA GLU A 454 60.32 -39.18 -8.58
C GLU A 454 60.93 -39.42 -9.97
N SER A 455 61.50 -38.39 -10.59
CA SER A 455 62.39 -38.62 -11.74
C SER A 455 63.48 -37.56 -11.82
N ARG A 456 64.62 -37.84 -11.18
CA ARG A 456 65.97 -37.37 -11.55
C ARG A 456 67.06 -37.88 -10.60
N MET A 457 67.41 -39.16 -10.68
CA MET A 457 68.77 -39.66 -10.44
C MET A 457 69.03 -40.94 -11.26
N ALA A 458 68.72 -40.93 -12.55
CA ALA A 458 69.35 -41.89 -13.47
C ALA A 458 70.67 -41.26 -13.96
N PHE A 459 71.67 -41.17 -13.07
CA PHE A 459 73.04 -41.01 -13.53
C PHE A 459 73.31 -42.20 -14.46
N SER A 460 73.72 -41.94 -15.69
CA SER A 460 74.00 -42.96 -16.68
C SER A 460 75.26 -43.72 -16.26
N TRP A 461 75.10 -44.83 -15.51
CA TRP A 461 76.20 -45.76 -15.16
C TRP A 461 76.76 -46.50 -16.39
N THR A 462 76.19 -46.29 -17.59
CA THR A 462 76.63 -46.91 -18.84
C THR A 462 77.84 -46.23 -19.50
N ILE A 463 78.32 -45.08 -19.00
CA ILE A 463 79.48 -44.38 -19.59
C ILE A 463 80.84 -44.86 -19.01
N LEU A 464 80.86 -45.37 -17.77
CA LEU A 464 82.07 -45.91 -17.14
C LEU A 464 82.66 -47.17 -17.83
N PRO A 465 81.87 -48.19 -18.21
CA PRO A 465 82.43 -49.37 -18.88
C PRO A 465 82.87 -49.07 -20.33
N VAL A 466 82.25 -48.09 -21.01
CA VAL A 466 82.63 -47.71 -22.39
C VAL A 466 83.95 -46.95 -22.41
N LEU A 467 84.20 -46.06 -21.45
CA LEU A 467 85.52 -45.40 -21.30
C LEU A 467 86.61 -46.42 -20.92
N GLY A 468 86.30 -47.38 -20.04
CA GLY A 468 87.23 -48.45 -19.66
C GLY A 468 87.63 -49.36 -20.83
N LEU A 469 86.67 -49.73 -21.70
CA LEU A 469 86.95 -50.52 -22.90
C LEU A 469 87.77 -49.74 -23.94
N LEU A 470 87.52 -48.45 -24.12
CA LEU A 470 88.32 -47.60 -25.00
C LEU A 470 89.76 -47.43 -24.48
N PHE A 471 89.94 -47.26 -23.18
CA PHE A 471 91.27 -47.18 -22.57
C PHE A 471 92.04 -48.51 -22.70
N ALA A 472 91.36 -49.65 -22.54
CA ALA A 472 91.97 -50.97 -22.75
C ALA A 472 92.37 -51.23 -24.21
N MET A 473 91.56 -50.78 -25.20
CA MET A 473 91.95 -50.85 -26.62
C MET A 473 93.18 -50.00 -26.93
N VAL A 474 93.28 -48.79 -26.37
CA VAL A 474 94.44 -47.91 -26.57
C VAL A 474 95.71 -48.53 -25.98
N ILE A 475 95.64 -49.10 -24.77
CA ILE A 475 96.79 -49.80 -24.16
C ILE A 475 97.17 -51.05 -24.97
N GLY A 476 96.18 -51.80 -25.50
CA GLY A 476 96.41 -52.94 -26.37
C GLY A 476 97.10 -52.59 -27.68
N LEU A 477 96.71 -51.47 -28.31
CA LEU A 477 97.34 -50.97 -29.54
C LEU A 477 98.77 -50.46 -29.31
N ILE A 478 99.04 -49.83 -28.16
CA ILE A 478 100.39 -49.38 -27.80
C ILE A 478 101.32 -50.58 -27.53
N ARG A 479 100.83 -51.63 -26.88
CA ARG A 479 101.64 -52.85 -26.63
C ARG A 479 101.96 -53.65 -27.89
N ARG A 480 101.13 -53.58 -28.93
CA ARG A 480 101.35 -54.33 -30.19
C ARG A 480 102.36 -53.68 -31.14
N LYS A 481 102.85 -52.47 -30.82
CA LYS A 481 103.80 -51.72 -31.66
C LYS A 481 105.27 -51.80 -31.21
N ASN A 482 105.55 -52.46 -30.09
CA ASN A 482 106.88 -52.53 -29.48
C ASN A 482 107.45 -53.97 -29.34
N TRP A 483 107.03 -54.92 -30.18
CA TRP A 483 107.67 -56.23 -30.33
C TRP A 483 107.90 -56.54 -31.79
#